data_AF-A0A0P1ILV5-F1
#
_entry.id   AF-A0A0P1ILV5-F1
#
_cell.length_a   1.000
_cell.length_b   1.000
_cell.length_c   1.000
_cell.angle_alpha   90.00
_cell.angle_beta   90.00
_cell.angle_gamma   90.00
#
_symmetry.space_group_name_H-M   'P 1'
#
loop_
_entity.id
_entity.type
_entity.pdbx_description
1 polymer ?
#
loop_
_entity_poly.entity_id
_entity_poly.type
_entity_poly.pdbx_seq_one_letter_code
_entity_poly.pdbx_strand_id
1 'polypeptide(L)'
;MRDTLTGSRIRERRQIAGMRQAELARQVGISASYLNLIEHNRRRIGGKLLVDIAATLAVEPSVLTQGIEATLIAALREAAADAVGQQAELDGLEEFAGRFPGWAGVLAQMHQRVVSLERAVETLSDRLTHDPHLAASMHEVLSTAAAIRSTAAILADTQELEPEWRDRFHSNLHQDAERLAESSKSLVAYLDESDSAGDHRGVPLEDVEAFFDANGHHFPQIEQGGDGADIDLSELDSAAAKSLTQDFLGIYGTDARAMPLEDVQAALAEAALDPLQLASRFSVDLATVLRRLAALPEGYLGRPTGLVVCDASGSILFSKSVPGFAMPRFGEACPLWPLFQALNRPLVPIRQRIVQLGRAAAVFDCYAYAWPQSASGYDEGPVYRSVMLVRSVEDVAQNEQAVAQVGPSCRVCPHSDCTSRREPSILSEGF
;
A
#
# COMPACT_ATOMS: atom_id res chain seq x y z
N MET A 1 3.66 10.36 30.30
CA MET A 1 4.95 9.63 30.31
C MET A 1 5.87 10.26 29.26
N ARG A 2 6.33 11.51 29.47
CA ARG A 2 6.89 12.40 28.41
C ARG A 2 8.34 12.89 28.64
N ASP A 3 9.02 12.45 29.70
CA ASP A 3 10.25 13.12 30.21
C ASP A 3 11.56 12.34 30.02
N THR A 4 11.59 11.23 29.29
CA THR A 4 12.74 10.31 29.33
C THR A 4 14.02 10.82 28.66
N LEU A 5 13.96 11.86 27.81
CA LEU A 5 15.10 12.29 26.98
C LEU A 5 15.37 13.80 26.95
N THR A 6 14.71 14.60 27.80
CA THR A 6 14.91 16.06 27.88
C THR A 6 16.36 16.44 28.16
N GLY A 7 17.07 15.65 28.96
CA GLY A 7 18.48 15.85 29.29
C GLY A 7 19.42 15.75 28.09
N SER A 8 19.24 14.73 27.26
CA SER A 8 20.07 14.51 26.06
C SER A 8 19.95 15.67 25.08
N ARG A 9 18.75 16.24 24.93
CA ARG A 9 18.48 17.40 24.05
C ARG A 9 19.09 18.69 24.58
N ILE A 10 19.03 18.92 25.90
CA ILE A 10 19.73 20.04 26.53
C ILE A 10 21.22 19.96 26.23
N ARG A 11 21.80 18.76 26.35
CA ARG A 11 23.22 18.51 26.05
C ARG A 11 23.57 18.74 24.59
N GLU A 12 22.72 18.31 23.66
CA GLU A 12 22.90 18.51 22.22
C GLU A 12 22.82 20.00 21.86
N ARG A 13 21.75 20.68 22.27
CA ARG A 13 21.56 22.12 22.00
C ARG A 13 22.68 22.97 22.60
N ARG A 14 23.16 22.59 23.79
CA ARG A 14 24.33 23.22 24.40
C ARG A 14 25.60 23.06 23.55
N GLN A 15 25.83 21.88 22.96
CA GLN A 15 26.98 21.65 22.08
C GLN A 15 26.86 22.42 20.77
N ILE A 16 25.67 22.46 20.16
CA ILE A 16 25.40 23.26 18.96
C ILE A 16 25.65 24.76 19.23
N ALA A 17 25.24 25.25 20.40
CA ALA A 17 25.51 26.61 20.85
C ALA A 17 26.98 26.86 21.26
N GLY A 18 27.86 25.86 21.17
CA GLY A 18 29.28 25.96 21.55
C GLY A 18 29.53 26.19 23.04
N MET A 19 28.53 25.96 23.90
CA MET A 19 28.55 26.36 25.30
C MET A 19 29.07 25.25 26.21
N ARG A 20 29.89 25.60 27.22
CA ARG A 20 30.41 24.61 28.17
C ARG A 20 29.35 24.23 29.21
N GLN A 21 29.36 22.99 29.70
CA GLN A 21 28.38 22.53 30.70
C GLN A 21 28.40 23.39 31.98
N ALA A 22 29.58 23.73 32.49
CA ALA A 22 29.73 24.59 33.68
C ALA A 22 29.25 26.03 33.46
N GLU A 23 29.23 26.50 32.21
CA GLU A 23 28.75 27.83 31.84
C GLU A 23 27.22 27.88 31.84
N LEU A 24 26.57 26.91 31.18
CA LEU A 24 25.12 26.75 31.22
C LEU A 24 24.63 26.62 32.66
N ALA A 25 25.27 25.75 33.47
CA ALA A 25 24.88 25.55 34.87
C ALA A 25 24.91 26.85 35.69
N ARG A 26 25.93 27.70 35.46
CA ARG A 26 26.08 28.98 36.14
C ARG A 26 25.00 29.98 35.73
N GLN A 27 24.67 30.05 34.44
CA GLN A 27 23.67 30.98 33.91
C GLN A 27 22.25 30.65 34.42
N VAL A 28 21.93 29.36 34.57
CA VAL A 28 20.64 28.91 35.13
C VAL A 28 20.66 28.67 36.65
N GLY A 29 21.74 29.05 37.35
CA GLY A 29 21.80 29.06 38.81
C GLY A 29 21.83 27.68 39.49
N ILE A 30 22.35 26.64 38.82
CA ILE A 30 22.52 25.28 39.37
C ILE A 30 23.99 24.83 39.36
N SER A 31 24.33 23.77 40.09
CA SER A 31 25.69 23.23 40.06
C SER A 31 25.97 22.46 38.77
N ALA A 32 27.22 22.49 38.29
CA ALA A 32 27.63 21.73 37.11
C ALA A 32 27.40 20.21 37.26
N SER A 33 27.59 19.68 38.47
CA SER A 33 27.25 18.28 38.79
C SER A 33 25.75 18.01 38.70
N TYR A 34 24.90 18.99 39.04
CA TYR A 34 23.46 18.87 38.94
C TYR A 34 23.00 18.85 37.48
N LEU A 35 23.52 19.78 36.68
CA LEU A 35 23.28 19.82 35.25
C LEU A 35 23.78 18.53 34.56
N ASN A 36 24.90 17.96 35.01
CA ASN A 36 25.40 16.71 34.46
C ASN A 36 24.45 15.51 34.68
N LEU A 37 23.81 15.44 35.85
CA LEU A 37 22.80 14.42 36.13
C LEU A 37 21.54 14.62 35.27
N ILE A 38 21.16 15.87 35.01
CA ILE A 38 20.04 16.22 34.12
C ILE A 38 20.39 15.84 32.68
N GLU A 39 21.55 16.25 32.16
CA GLU A 39 22.00 15.99 30.78
C GLU A 39 22.15 14.49 30.44
N HIS A 40 22.32 13.64 31.45
CA HIS A 40 22.36 12.18 31.30
C HIS A 40 21.04 11.51 31.71
N ASN A 41 19.94 12.26 31.81
CA ASN A 41 18.59 11.80 32.18
C ASN A 41 18.52 11.04 33.52
N ARG A 42 19.51 11.21 34.40
CA ARG A 42 19.52 10.61 35.76
C ARG A 42 18.66 11.39 36.75
N ARG A 43 18.36 12.65 36.45
CA ARG A 43 17.36 13.47 37.17
C ARG A 43 16.38 14.06 36.18
N ARG A 44 15.09 13.98 36.53
CA ARG A 44 14.03 14.67 35.80
C ARG A 44 14.15 16.17 35.99
N ILE A 45 13.76 16.91 34.96
CA ILE A 45 13.75 18.37 34.93
C ILE A 45 12.35 18.82 34.48
N GLY A 46 11.81 19.85 35.10
CA GLY A 46 10.51 20.40 34.74
C GLY A 46 10.29 21.79 35.33
N GLY A 47 9.21 22.43 34.91
CA GLY A 47 8.80 23.76 35.40
C GLY A 47 9.83 24.85 35.09
N LYS A 48 10.13 25.69 36.08
CA LYS A 48 10.96 26.89 35.92
C LYS A 48 12.36 26.61 35.38
N LEU A 49 13.03 25.57 35.87
CA LEU A 49 14.42 25.26 35.47
C LEU A 49 14.54 24.89 33.98
N LEU A 50 13.53 24.22 33.43
CA LEU A 50 13.48 23.90 32.01
C LEU A 50 13.34 25.16 31.16
N VAL A 51 12.45 26.07 31.58
CA VAL A 51 12.23 27.36 30.90
C VAL A 51 13.49 28.21 30.95
N ASP A 52 14.18 28.24 32.09
CA ASP A 52 15.43 28.99 32.26
C ASP A 52 16.55 28.43 31.35
N ILE A 53 16.65 27.10 31.22
CA ILE A 53 17.60 26.45 30.30
C ILE A 53 17.24 26.74 28.83
N ALA A 54 15.96 26.65 28.47
CA ALA A 54 15.49 26.93 27.11
C ALA A 54 15.80 28.37 26.69
N ALA A 55 15.49 29.34 27.57
CA ALA A 55 15.79 30.75 27.36
C ALA A 55 17.30 31.00 27.19
N THR A 56 18.12 30.34 28.01
CA THR A 56 19.59 30.46 27.95
C THR A 56 20.17 29.88 26.66
N LEU A 57 19.56 28.81 26.14
CA LEU A 57 19.94 28.17 24.88
C LEU A 57 19.24 28.78 23.65
N ALA A 58 18.46 29.86 23.83
CA ALA A 58 17.70 30.54 22.78
C ALA A 58 16.79 29.61 21.96
N VAL A 59 16.16 28.64 22.62
CA VAL A 59 15.18 27.71 22.02
C VAL A 59 13.87 27.73 22.78
N GLU A 60 12.77 27.40 22.13
CA GLU A 60 11.51 27.22 22.83
C GLU A 60 11.55 26.00 23.76
N PRO A 61 10.88 26.04 24.94
CA PRO A 61 10.81 24.90 25.85
C PRO A 61 10.24 23.63 25.19
N SER A 62 9.32 23.80 24.24
CA SER A 62 8.73 22.75 23.41
C SER A 62 9.81 21.91 22.71
N VAL A 63 10.86 22.53 22.16
CA VAL A 63 11.95 21.87 21.44
C VAL A 63 12.77 20.92 22.33
N LEU A 64 12.90 21.25 23.62
CA LEU A 64 13.60 20.44 24.61
C LEU A 64 12.73 19.32 25.18
N THR A 65 11.40 19.47 25.12
CA THR A 65 10.42 18.51 25.70
C THR A 65 9.67 17.66 24.69
N GLN A 66 9.61 18.08 23.43
CA GLN A 66 9.00 17.28 22.37
C GLN A 66 9.78 15.98 22.30
N GLY A 67 9.07 14.86 22.41
CA GLY A 67 9.66 13.53 22.28
C GLY A 67 10.33 13.36 20.91
N ILE A 68 10.97 12.22 20.70
CA ILE A 68 11.26 11.78 19.33
C ILE A 68 9.90 11.72 18.61
N GLU A 69 9.84 12.21 17.38
CA GLU A 69 8.59 12.13 16.62
C GLU A 69 8.14 10.66 16.61
N ALA A 70 6.92 10.40 17.06
CA ALA A 70 6.37 9.05 17.11
C ALA A 70 6.45 8.36 15.74
N THR A 71 6.40 9.15 14.67
CA THR A 71 6.61 8.76 13.27
C THR A 71 7.99 8.17 13.02
N LEU A 72 9.07 8.75 13.55
CA LEU A 72 10.43 8.23 13.37
C LEU A 72 10.64 6.90 14.11
N ILE A 73 10.08 6.77 15.31
CA ILE A 73 10.14 5.51 16.07
C ILE A 73 9.35 4.41 15.36
N ALA A 74 8.16 4.74 14.83
CA ALA A 74 7.37 3.80 14.03
C ALA A 74 8.14 3.35 12.79
N ALA A 75 8.69 4.28 12.00
CA ALA A 75 9.45 3.98 10.80
C ALA A 75 10.71 3.13 11.07
N LEU A 76 11.40 3.35 12.19
CA LEU A 76 12.54 2.50 12.57
C LEU A 76 12.12 1.11 13.04
N ARG A 77 10.96 0.98 13.70
CA ARG A 77 10.41 -0.32 14.09
C ARG A 77 9.99 -1.13 12.86
N GLU A 78 9.39 -0.49 11.87
CA GLU A 78 9.10 -1.08 10.56
C GLU A 78 10.40 -1.53 9.86
N ALA A 79 11.40 -0.65 9.81
CA ALA A 79 12.71 -0.98 9.25
C ALA A 79 13.38 -2.19 9.93
N ALA A 80 13.22 -2.30 11.25
CA ALA A 80 13.73 -3.43 12.03
C ALA A 80 12.96 -4.74 11.76
N ALA A 81 11.64 -4.65 11.56
CA ALA A 81 10.80 -5.81 11.24
C ALA A 81 11.09 -6.36 9.84
N ASP A 82 11.38 -5.48 8.88
CA ASP A 82 11.62 -5.83 7.47
C ASP A 82 13.09 -6.19 7.18
N ALA A 83 13.97 -6.10 8.18
CA ALA A 83 15.39 -6.40 8.02
C ALA A 83 15.63 -7.91 7.80
N VAL A 84 15.91 -8.30 6.55
CA VAL A 84 16.20 -9.70 6.22
C VAL A 84 17.60 -10.09 6.73
N GLY A 85 17.66 -11.13 7.57
CA GLY A 85 18.91 -11.72 8.05
C GLY A 85 19.56 -11.01 9.24
N GLN A 86 18.92 -9.99 9.80
CA GLN A 86 19.36 -9.33 11.03
C GLN A 86 18.17 -9.12 11.97
N GLN A 87 18.40 -9.32 13.27
CA GLN A 87 17.43 -9.00 14.31
C GLN A 87 17.91 -7.76 15.05
N ALA A 88 17.25 -6.62 14.82
CA ALA A 88 17.57 -5.39 15.54
C ALA A 88 16.92 -5.40 16.93
N GLU A 89 17.66 -4.95 17.94
CA GLU A 89 17.13 -4.82 19.29
C GLU A 89 16.10 -3.68 19.33
N LEU A 90 14.84 -4.03 19.62
CA LEU A 90 13.77 -3.04 19.82
C LEU A 90 13.84 -2.39 21.21
N ASP A 91 14.46 -3.08 22.16
CA ASP A 91 14.71 -2.59 23.51
C ASP A 91 15.75 -1.46 23.46
N GLY A 92 15.28 -0.22 23.67
CA GLY A 92 16.14 0.97 23.60
C GLY A 92 16.06 1.73 22.27
N LEU A 93 15.10 1.42 21.38
CA LEU A 93 14.89 2.15 20.13
C LEU A 93 14.69 3.66 20.35
N GLU A 94 13.96 4.05 21.39
CA GLU A 94 13.80 5.45 21.79
C GLU A 94 15.13 6.06 22.25
N GLU A 95 15.98 5.31 22.97
CA GLU A 95 17.29 5.81 23.36
C GLU A 95 18.21 5.96 22.14
N PHE A 96 18.18 5.01 21.21
CA PHE A 96 18.95 5.05 19.97
C PHE A 96 18.57 6.28 19.12
N ALA A 97 17.29 6.47 18.83
CA ALA A 97 16.83 7.60 18.05
C ALA A 97 17.04 8.95 18.77
N GLY A 98 17.03 8.95 20.11
CA GLY A 98 17.37 10.13 20.92
C GLY A 98 18.86 10.46 20.96
N ARG A 99 19.73 9.44 20.90
CA ARG A 99 21.19 9.59 20.96
C ARG A 99 21.83 9.80 19.60
N PHE A 100 21.22 9.27 18.54
CA PHE A 100 21.71 9.31 17.17
C PHE A 100 20.61 9.74 16.18
N PRO A 101 20.00 10.92 16.34
CA PRO A 101 18.84 11.34 15.54
C PRO A 101 19.13 11.40 14.03
N GLY A 102 20.34 11.79 13.62
CA GLY A 102 20.72 11.80 12.20
C GLY A 102 20.79 10.40 11.58
N TRP A 103 21.37 9.43 12.27
CA TRP A 103 21.43 8.04 11.79
C TRP A 103 20.07 7.35 11.81
N ALA A 104 19.26 7.62 12.83
CA ALA A 104 17.87 7.22 12.89
C ALA A 104 17.07 7.71 11.67
N GLY A 105 17.22 9.00 11.32
CA GLY A 105 16.59 9.57 10.12
C GLY A 105 17.05 8.91 8.83
N VAL A 106 18.36 8.66 8.67
CA VAL A 106 18.90 7.97 7.48
C VAL A 106 18.33 6.56 7.34
N LEU A 107 18.27 5.78 8.42
CA LEU A 107 17.73 4.42 8.40
C LEU A 107 16.24 4.41 8.02
N ALA A 108 15.44 5.28 8.64
CA ALA A 108 14.02 5.42 8.31
C ALA A 108 13.82 5.83 6.84
N GLN A 109 14.60 6.78 6.34
CA GLN A 109 14.51 7.23 4.94
C GLN A 109 14.94 6.13 3.96
N MET A 110 16.02 5.40 4.26
CA MET A 110 16.45 4.27 3.44
C MET A 110 15.39 3.18 3.39
N HIS A 111 14.77 2.86 4.52
CA HIS A 111 13.68 1.89 4.56
C HIS A 111 12.48 2.34 3.71
N GLN A 112 12.02 3.59 3.87
CA GLN A 112 10.95 4.15 3.04
C GLN A 112 11.31 4.11 1.55
N ARG A 113 12.57 4.37 1.20
CA ARG A 113 13.05 4.29 -0.19
C ARG A 113 13.01 2.86 -0.71
N VAL A 114 13.43 1.87 0.07
CA VAL A 114 13.35 0.44 -0.29
C VAL A 114 11.90 0.05 -0.53
N VAL A 115 10.99 0.36 0.40
CA VAL A 115 9.55 0.07 0.25
C VAL A 115 8.98 0.72 -1.02
N SER A 116 9.38 1.97 -1.33
CA SER A 116 8.93 2.64 -2.56
C SER A 116 9.45 1.97 -3.83
N LEU A 117 10.70 1.50 -3.83
CA LEU A 117 11.31 0.82 -4.97
C LEU A 117 10.70 -0.56 -5.18
N GLU A 118 10.38 -1.28 -4.10
CA GLU A 118 9.74 -2.59 -4.18
C GLU A 118 8.33 -2.48 -4.77
N ARG A 119 7.53 -1.51 -4.32
CA ARG A 119 6.23 -1.21 -4.93
C ARG A 119 6.36 -0.84 -6.40
N ALA A 120 7.38 -0.07 -6.78
CA ALA A 120 7.63 0.27 -8.18
C ALA A 120 7.96 -0.97 -9.01
N VAL A 121 8.79 -1.89 -8.50
CA VAL A 121 9.13 -3.15 -9.17
C VAL A 121 7.90 -4.04 -9.32
N GLU A 122 7.06 -4.15 -8.29
CA GLU A 122 5.81 -4.91 -8.37
C GLU A 122 4.90 -4.34 -9.46
N THR A 123 4.64 -3.02 -9.44
CA THR A 123 3.83 -2.35 -10.47
C THR A 123 4.40 -2.51 -11.88
N LEU A 124 5.73 -2.36 -12.06
CA LEU A 124 6.39 -2.54 -13.36
C LEU A 124 6.29 -3.98 -13.87
N SER A 125 6.58 -4.97 -13.01
CA SER A 125 6.44 -6.39 -13.35
C SER A 125 5.01 -6.71 -13.79
N ASP A 126 4.06 -6.07 -13.16
CA ASP A 126 2.65 -6.30 -13.40
C ASP A 126 2.19 -5.73 -14.75
N ARG A 127 2.57 -4.47 -15.03
CA ARG A 127 2.36 -3.84 -16.34
C ARG A 127 3.05 -4.61 -17.46
N LEU A 128 4.30 -5.02 -17.27
CA LEU A 128 5.05 -5.79 -18.29
C LEU A 128 4.36 -7.10 -18.70
N THR A 129 3.59 -7.71 -17.79
CA THR A 129 3.02 -9.04 -18.01
C THR A 129 1.57 -8.98 -18.52
N HIS A 130 0.80 -7.99 -18.07
CA HIS A 130 -0.66 -7.99 -18.22
C HIS A 130 -1.21 -6.75 -18.93
N ASP A 131 -0.38 -5.78 -19.29
CA ASP A 131 -0.83 -4.61 -20.01
C ASP A 131 -1.25 -5.00 -21.45
N PRO A 132 -2.54 -4.87 -21.81
CA PRO A 132 -3.02 -5.26 -23.13
C PRO A 132 -2.44 -4.39 -24.24
N HIS A 133 -2.09 -3.13 -23.95
CA HIS A 133 -1.47 -2.23 -24.92
C HIS A 133 -0.02 -2.65 -25.17
N LEU A 134 0.75 -2.93 -24.12
CA LEU A 134 2.11 -3.44 -24.24
C LEU A 134 2.16 -4.78 -24.99
N ALA A 135 1.25 -5.70 -24.64
CA ALA A 135 1.15 -7.00 -25.30
C ALA A 135 0.83 -6.87 -26.79
N ALA A 136 -0.08 -5.96 -27.16
CA ALA A 136 -0.40 -5.68 -28.55
C ALA A 136 0.81 -5.09 -29.32
N SER A 137 1.51 -4.12 -28.72
CA SER A 137 2.71 -3.53 -29.32
C SER A 137 3.84 -4.56 -29.50
N MET A 138 4.09 -5.41 -28.52
CA MET A 138 5.07 -6.51 -28.65
C MET A 138 4.68 -7.50 -29.74
N HIS A 139 3.39 -7.86 -29.83
CA HIS A 139 2.91 -8.75 -30.88
C HIS A 139 3.07 -8.15 -32.29
N GLU A 140 2.83 -6.85 -32.44
CA GLU A 140 3.05 -6.14 -33.70
C GLU A 140 4.53 -6.17 -34.09
N VAL A 141 5.44 -5.83 -33.18
CA VAL A 141 6.90 -5.88 -33.40
C VAL A 141 7.34 -7.27 -33.84
N LEU A 142 6.91 -8.32 -33.14
CA LEU A 142 7.27 -9.71 -33.46
C LEU A 142 6.72 -10.15 -34.82
N SER A 143 5.48 -9.78 -35.13
CA SER A 143 4.82 -10.13 -36.40
C SER A 143 5.49 -9.44 -37.58
N THR A 144 5.81 -8.15 -37.46
CA THR A 144 6.52 -7.40 -38.49
C THR A 144 7.95 -7.90 -38.66
N ALA A 145 8.67 -8.21 -37.58
CA ALA A 145 10.00 -8.81 -37.65
C ALA A 145 9.98 -10.18 -38.36
N ALA A 146 8.95 -11.00 -38.11
CA ALA A 146 8.77 -12.28 -38.80
C ALA A 146 8.49 -12.09 -40.30
N ALA A 147 7.70 -11.09 -40.69
CA ALA A 147 7.41 -10.75 -42.08
C ALA A 147 8.66 -10.28 -42.84
N ILE A 148 9.47 -9.40 -42.22
CA ILE A 148 10.77 -8.96 -42.73
C ILE A 148 11.68 -10.15 -42.96
N ARG A 149 11.81 -11.04 -41.96
CA ARG A 149 12.67 -12.23 -42.07
C ARG A 149 12.23 -13.16 -43.20
N SER A 150 10.93 -13.39 -43.35
CA SER A 150 10.36 -14.22 -44.42
C SER A 150 10.65 -13.63 -45.80
N THR A 151 10.37 -12.34 -45.99
CA THR A 151 10.61 -11.64 -47.25
C THR A 151 12.09 -11.58 -47.61
N ALA A 152 12.95 -11.32 -46.62
CA ALA A 152 14.41 -11.31 -46.79
C ALA A 152 14.96 -12.70 -47.14
N ALA A 153 14.44 -13.78 -46.54
CA ALA A 153 14.84 -15.15 -46.87
C ALA A 153 14.48 -15.51 -48.31
N ILE A 154 13.28 -15.15 -48.78
CA ILE A 154 12.87 -15.39 -50.19
C ILE A 154 13.81 -14.68 -51.16
N LEU A 155 14.17 -13.42 -50.88
CA LEU A 155 15.10 -12.62 -51.68
C LEU A 155 16.53 -13.19 -51.66
N ALA A 156 16.95 -13.82 -50.57
CA ALA A 156 18.30 -14.37 -50.41
C ALA A 156 18.46 -15.77 -51.01
N ASP A 157 17.46 -16.65 -50.84
CA ASP A 157 17.55 -18.07 -51.17
C ASP A 157 17.09 -18.38 -52.61
N THR A 158 16.29 -17.51 -53.23
CA THR A 158 15.76 -17.74 -54.59
C THR A 158 16.66 -17.12 -55.65
N GLN A 159 17.40 -17.95 -56.39
CA GLN A 159 18.39 -17.48 -57.37
C GLN A 159 17.79 -16.81 -58.62
N GLU A 160 16.57 -17.16 -59.01
CA GLU A 160 15.88 -16.59 -60.17
C GLU A 160 14.48 -16.09 -59.79
N LEU A 161 14.37 -14.79 -59.47
CA LEU A 161 13.10 -14.09 -59.32
C LEU A 161 12.88 -13.17 -60.51
N GLU A 162 11.68 -13.21 -61.10
CA GLU A 162 11.26 -12.24 -62.10
C GLU A 162 11.36 -10.81 -61.53
N PRO A 163 11.74 -9.80 -62.35
CA PRO A 163 11.95 -8.43 -61.88
C PRO A 163 10.74 -7.84 -61.13
N GLU A 164 9.52 -8.07 -61.63
CA GLU A 164 8.29 -7.56 -61.01
C GLU A 164 8.07 -8.09 -59.59
N TRP A 165 8.35 -9.38 -59.35
CA TRP A 165 8.22 -9.98 -58.02
C TRP A 165 9.30 -9.47 -57.07
N ARG A 166 10.52 -9.27 -57.59
CA ARG A 166 11.64 -8.72 -56.82
C ARG A 166 11.34 -7.31 -56.32
N ASP A 167 10.81 -6.45 -57.19
CA ASP A 167 10.42 -5.08 -56.84
C ASP A 167 9.31 -5.07 -55.79
N ARG A 168 8.33 -6.00 -55.89
CA ARG A 168 7.29 -6.16 -54.87
C ARG A 168 7.84 -6.60 -53.52
N PHE A 169 8.76 -7.58 -53.49
CA PHE A 169 9.39 -8.02 -52.24
C PHE A 169 10.25 -6.91 -51.61
N HIS A 170 10.99 -6.14 -52.40
CA HIS A 170 11.72 -4.97 -51.89
C HIS A 170 10.79 -3.90 -51.31
N SER A 171 9.66 -3.61 -51.98
CA SER A 171 8.65 -2.67 -51.48
C SER A 171 8.03 -3.15 -50.16
N ASN A 172 7.64 -4.43 -50.07
CA ASN A 172 7.10 -5.02 -48.86
C ASN A 172 8.13 -4.97 -47.71
N LEU A 173 9.39 -5.32 -47.98
CA LEU A 173 10.46 -5.29 -46.99
C LEU A 173 10.68 -3.87 -46.44
N HIS A 174 10.62 -2.86 -47.31
CA HIS A 174 10.74 -1.46 -46.90
C HIS A 174 9.57 -1.02 -46.02
N GLN A 175 8.32 -1.32 -46.42
CA GLN A 175 7.12 -0.98 -45.65
C GLN A 175 7.09 -1.68 -44.28
N ASP A 176 7.46 -2.96 -44.23
CA ASP A 176 7.54 -3.70 -42.97
C ASP A 176 8.67 -3.16 -42.07
N ALA A 177 9.82 -2.78 -42.65
CA ALA A 177 10.90 -2.15 -41.89
C ALA A 177 10.50 -0.78 -41.31
N GLU A 178 9.77 0.04 -42.07
CA GLU A 178 9.21 1.31 -41.56
C GLU A 178 8.21 1.08 -40.44
N ARG A 179 7.29 0.10 -40.61
CA ARG A 179 6.33 -0.26 -39.57
C ARG A 179 7.03 -0.74 -38.30
N LEU A 180 8.05 -1.60 -38.42
CA LEU A 180 8.83 -2.07 -37.29
C LEU A 180 9.52 -0.90 -36.54
N ALA A 181 10.09 0.05 -37.28
CA ALA A 181 10.72 1.22 -36.69
C ALA A 181 9.71 2.10 -35.93
N GLU A 182 8.51 2.28 -36.47
CA GLU A 182 7.46 3.06 -35.83
C GLU A 182 6.89 2.36 -34.60
N SER A 183 6.52 1.08 -34.70
CA SER A 183 6.05 0.30 -33.55
C SER A 183 7.10 0.22 -32.43
N SER A 184 8.39 0.13 -32.78
CA SER A 184 9.48 0.15 -31.80
C SER A 184 9.62 1.51 -31.08
N LYS A 185 9.46 2.64 -31.80
CA LYS A 185 9.47 3.97 -31.18
C LYS A 185 8.27 4.17 -30.25
N SER A 186 7.08 3.78 -30.69
CA SER A 186 5.86 3.87 -29.88
C SER A 186 5.96 3.03 -28.61
N LEU A 187 6.54 1.83 -28.70
CA LEU A 187 6.81 0.98 -27.54
C LEU A 187 7.76 1.65 -26.53
N VAL A 188 8.85 2.27 -27.02
CA VAL A 188 9.81 2.97 -26.15
C VAL A 188 9.18 4.21 -25.52
N ALA A 189 8.44 5.02 -26.30
CA ALA A 189 7.74 6.20 -25.78
C ALA A 189 6.73 5.83 -24.69
N TYR A 190 5.98 4.73 -24.88
CA TYR A 190 5.05 4.22 -23.89
C TYR A 190 5.75 3.80 -22.57
N LEU A 191 6.93 3.19 -22.66
CA LEU A 191 7.74 2.83 -21.50
C LEU A 191 8.37 4.07 -20.83
N ASP A 192 8.83 5.06 -21.60
CA ASP A 192 9.44 6.30 -21.08
C ASP A 192 8.41 7.22 -20.40
N GLU A 193 7.20 7.34 -20.95
CA GLU A 193 6.10 8.14 -20.35
C GLU A 193 5.57 7.51 -19.05
N SER A 194 5.78 6.20 -18.86
CA SER A 194 5.41 5.49 -17.64
C SER A 194 6.31 5.82 -16.42
N ASP A 195 7.49 6.43 -16.65
CA ASP A 195 8.46 6.83 -15.61
C ASP A 195 8.13 8.23 -15.04
N SER A 196 7.31 9.02 -15.74
CA SER A 196 6.73 10.26 -15.22
C SER A 196 5.51 9.95 -14.34
N ALA A 197 5.67 10.13 -13.04
CA ALA A 197 4.67 9.90 -11.98
C ALA A 197 3.35 10.73 -12.07
N GLY A 198 2.97 11.22 -13.25
CA GLY A 198 1.84 12.11 -13.47
C GLY A 198 0.96 11.80 -14.67
N ASP A 199 1.20 10.73 -15.44
CA ASP A 199 0.25 10.29 -16.48
C ASP A 199 -0.37 8.94 -16.06
N HIS A 200 -1.33 9.02 -15.14
CA HIS A 200 -2.22 7.92 -14.73
C HIS A 200 -3.19 7.51 -15.85
N ARG A 201 -2.72 7.43 -17.11
CA ARG A 201 -3.56 6.96 -18.21
C ARG A 201 -3.50 5.45 -18.25
N GLY A 202 -4.28 4.82 -17.38
CA GLY A 202 -4.42 3.37 -17.34
C GLY A 202 -5.60 2.98 -16.47
N VAL A 203 -6.70 2.54 -17.09
CA VAL A 203 -7.87 1.95 -16.43
C VAL A 203 -8.67 2.91 -15.52
N PRO A 204 -9.95 3.22 -15.83
CA PRO A 204 -10.80 4.10 -15.02
C PRO A 204 -10.93 3.74 -13.53
N LEU A 205 -10.68 2.48 -13.16
CA LEU A 205 -10.69 2.03 -11.77
C LEU A 205 -9.48 2.54 -10.97
N GLU A 206 -8.31 2.70 -11.61
CA GLU A 206 -7.12 3.23 -10.95
C GLU A 206 -7.32 4.70 -10.55
N ASP A 207 -7.94 5.48 -11.43
CA ASP A 207 -8.33 6.86 -11.14
C ASP A 207 -9.26 6.93 -9.92
N VAL A 208 -10.20 5.97 -9.80
CA VAL A 208 -11.12 5.89 -8.66
C VAL A 208 -10.35 5.55 -7.38
N GLU A 209 -9.50 4.52 -7.40
CA GLU A 209 -8.72 4.12 -6.21
C GLU A 209 -7.80 5.25 -5.75
N ALA A 210 -7.12 5.93 -6.67
CA ALA A 210 -6.28 7.09 -6.38
C ALA A 210 -7.09 8.25 -5.79
N PHE A 211 -8.29 8.51 -6.30
CA PHE A 211 -9.19 9.53 -5.75
C PHE A 211 -9.62 9.20 -4.31
N PHE A 212 -9.96 7.93 -4.03
CA PHE A 212 -10.28 7.50 -2.68
C PHE A 212 -9.07 7.56 -1.74
N ASP A 213 -7.88 7.16 -2.19
CA ASP A 213 -6.63 7.27 -1.44
C ASP A 213 -6.31 8.73 -1.09
N ALA A 214 -6.44 9.66 -2.05
CA ALA A 214 -6.20 11.09 -1.84
C ALA A 214 -7.14 11.70 -0.79
N ASN A 215 -8.36 11.18 -0.67
CA ASN A 215 -9.34 11.58 0.33
C ASN A 215 -9.27 10.73 1.61
N GLY A 216 -8.25 9.87 1.77
CA GLY A 216 -8.09 9.02 2.95
C GLY A 216 -9.21 7.99 3.14
N HIS A 217 -9.92 7.64 2.06
CA HIS A 217 -11.13 6.81 2.03
C HIS A 217 -12.27 7.30 2.93
N HIS A 218 -12.29 8.60 3.24
CA HIS A 218 -13.26 9.19 4.15
C HIS A 218 -13.82 10.50 3.58
N PHE A 219 -15.15 10.63 3.56
CA PHE A 219 -15.85 11.76 2.96
C PHE A 219 -16.76 12.45 3.98
N PRO A 220 -16.25 13.42 4.76
CA PRO A 220 -17.00 14.10 5.82
C PRO A 220 -18.33 14.72 5.36
N GLN A 221 -18.40 15.18 4.10
CA GLN A 221 -19.60 15.76 3.51
C GLN A 221 -20.74 14.73 3.47
N ILE A 222 -20.43 13.48 3.12
CA ILE A 222 -21.41 12.39 3.07
C ILE A 222 -21.76 11.93 4.49
N GLU A 223 -20.79 11.89 5.40
CA GLU A 223 -21.02 11.58 6.83
C GLU A 223 -21.98 12.55 7.50
N GLN A 224 -21.98 13.81 7.08
CA GLN A 224 -22.86 14.87 7.59
C GLN A 224 -24.24 14.88 6.91
N GLY A 225 -24.55 13.89 6.07
CA GLY A 225 -25.83 13.73 5.39
C GLY A 225 -25.91 14.35 3.99
N GLY A 226 -24.79 14.76 3.42
CA GLY A 226 -24.70 15.18 2.01
C GLY A 226 -24.81 13.99 1.04
N ASP A 227 -25.11 14.28 -0.23
CA ASP A 227 -25.15 13.28 -1.29
C ASP A 227 -23.74 13.09 -1.89
N GLY A 228 -23.39 11.86 -2.26
CA GLY A 228 -22.16 11.56 -2.98
C GLY A 228 -22.10 12.24 -4.36
N ALA A 229 -23.26 12.58 -4.92
CA ALA A 229 -23.36 13.35 -6.17
C ALA A 229 -22.80 14.80 -6.06
N ASP A 230 -22.70 15.34 -4.85
CA ASP A 230 -22.23 16.71 -4.61
C ASP A 230 -20.70 16.80 -4.45
N ILE A 231 -20.00 15.65 -4.46
CA ILE A 231 -18.54 15.61 -4.37
C ILE A 231 -17.93 16.10 -5.69
N ASP A 232 -16.93 16.98 -5.59
CA ASP A 232 -16.21 17.48 -6.76
C ASP A 232 -15.33 16.37 -7.36
N LEU A 233 -15.63 16.02 -8.61
CA LEU A 233 -14.92 15.01 -9.40
C LEU A 233 -14.11 15.64 -10.54
N SER A 234 -13.80 16.93 -10.45
CA SER A 234 -13.05 17.67 -11.47
C SER A 234 -11.64 17.13 -11.70
N GLU A 235 -11.05 16.51 -10.68
CA GLU A 235 -9.71 15.87 -10.73
C GLU A 235 -9.67 14.59 -11.58
N LEU A 236 -10.83 13.98 -11.87
CA LEU A 236 -10.91 12.80 -12.72
C LEU A 236 -11.00 13.22 -14.19
N ASP A 237 -10.15 12.66 -15.05
CA ASP A 237 -10.13 13.01 -16.47
C ASP A 237 -11.21 12.28 -17.28
N SER A 238 -11.48 11.01 -16.96
CA SER A 238 -12.38 10.17 -17.75
C SER A 238 -13.83 10.17 -17.24
N ALA A 239 -14.79 10.20 -18.17
CA ALA A 239 -16.22 10.08 -17.82
C ALA A 239 -16.54 8.72 -17.17
N ALA A 240 -15.81 7.66 -17.56
CA ALA A 240 -15.93 6.35 -16.95
C ALA A 240 -15.49 6.36 -15.48
N ALA A 241 -14.34 6.97 -15.16
CA ALA A 241 -13.86 7.10 -13.78
C ALA A 241 -14.83 7.91 -12.92
N LYS A 242 -15.38 9.00 -13.47
CA LYS A 242 -16.42 9.79 -12.79
C LYS A 242 -17.66 8.95 -12.46
N SER A 243 -18.17 8.19 -13.43
CA SER A 243 -19.33 7.32 -13.22
C SER A 243 -19.06 6.26 -12.15
N LEU A 244 -17.92 5.57 -12.23
CA LEU A 244 -17.54 4.55 -11.24
C LEU A 244 -17.38 5.17 -9.85
N THR A 245 -16.73 6.33 -9.76
CA THR A 245 -16.54 7.04 -8.50
C THR A 245 -17.88 7.40 -7.87
N GLN A 246 -18.85 7.89 -8.66
CA GLN A 246 -20.21 8.16 -8.17
C GLN A 246 -20.90 6.90 -7.65
N ASP A 247 -20.76 5.76 -8.32
CA ASP A 247 -21.30 4.49 -7.85
C ASP A 247 -20.71 4.08 -6.49
N PHE A 248 -19.38 4.19 -6.32
CA PHE A 248 -18.72 3.89 -5.05
C PHE A 248 -19.07 4.88 -3.94
N LEU A 249 -19.18 6.18 -4.24
CA LEU A 249 -19.64 7.20 -3.28
C LEU A 249 -21.11 6.95 -2.86
N GLY A 250 -21.95 6.45 -3.77
CA GLY A 250 -23.32 6.04 -3.46
C GLY A 250 -23.37 4.85 -2.50
N ILE A 251 -22.50 3.85 -2.70
CA ILE A 251 -22.33 2.73 -1.77
C ILE A 251 -21.84 3.25 -0.41
N TYR A 252 -20.80 4.10 -0.40
CA TYR A 252 -20.28 4.72 0.81
C TYR A 252 -21.38 5.46 1.59
N GLY A 253 -22.19 6.29 0.92
CA GLY A 253 -23.27 7.03 1.57
C GLY A 253 -24.42 6.16 2.06
N THR A 254 -24.65 5.01 1.43
CA THR A 254 -25.61 4.02 1.93
C THR A 254 -25.08 3.34 3.19
N ASP A 255 -23.81 2.94 3.19
CA ASP A 255 -23.15 2.32 4.33
C ASP A 255 -23.06 3.30 5.52
N ALA A 256 -22.72 4.57 5.26
CA ALA A 256 -22.61 5.62 6.28
C ALA A 256 -23.96 5.95 6.93
N ARG A 257 -25.06 5.96 6.17
CA ARG A 257 -26.42 6.13 6.71
C ARG A 257 -26.87 4.94 7.56
N ALA A 258 -26.50 3.71 7.15
CA ALA A 258 -26.85 2.50 7.87
C ALA A 258 -25.99 2.31 9.15
N MET A 259 -24.77 2.83 9.14
CA MET A 259 -23.82 2.76 10.25
C MET A 259 -23.18 4.15 10.51
N PRO A 260 -23.90 5.07 11.18
CA PRO A 260 -23.41 6.42 11.46
C PRO A 260 -22.08 6.41 12.21
N LEU A 261 -21.17 7.33 11.86
CA LEU A 261 -19.80 7.34 12.37
C LEU A 261 -19.72 7.38 13.91
N GLU A 262 -20.53 8.23 14.54
CA GLU A 262 -20.55 8.38 16.01
C GLU A 262 -21.02 7.10 16.71
N ASP A 263 -22.01 6.42 16.16
CA ASP A 263 -22.55 5.18 16.72
C ASP A 263 -21.56 4.02 16.56
N VAL A 264 -20.87 3.95 15.42
CA VAL A 264 -19.79 2.96 15.21
C VAL A 264 -18.66 3.21 16.19
N GLN A 265 -18.28 4.47 16.41
CA GLN A 265 -17.25 4.85 17.37
C GLN A 265 -17.61 4.41 18.80
N ALA A 266 -18.86 4.67 19.22
CA ALA A 266 -19.36 4.23 20.51
C ALA A 266 -19.31 2.69 20.64
N ALA A 267 -19.74 1.98 19.60
CA ALA A 267 -19.71 0.51 19.58
C ALA A 267 -18.28 -0.05 19.70
N LEU A 268 -17.30 0.56 19.01
CA LEU A 268 -15.90 0.15 19.06
C LEU A 268 -15.23 0.48 20.40
N ALA A 269 -15.76 1.45 21.15
CA ALA A 269 -15.24 1.79 22.49
C ALA A 269 -15.74 0.82 23.58
N GLU A 270 -16.88 0.17 23.38
CA GLU A 270 -17.49 -0.74 24.36
C GLU A 270 -16.85 -2.14 24.37
N ALA A 271 -16.40 -2.64 23.21
CA ALA A 271 -15.92 -4.01 23.05
C ALA A 271 -14.84 -4.14 21.98
N ALA A 272 -14.13 -5.28 21.99
CA ALA A 272 -13.20 -5.64 20.93
C ALA A 272 -13.93 -5.77 19.57
N LEU A 273 -13.23 -5.48 18.47
CA LEU A 273 -13.81 -5.53 17.13
C LEU A 273 -14.33 -6.93 16.79
N ASP A 274 -15.65 -7.06 16.71
CA ASP A 274 -16.35 -8.21 16.16
C ASP A 274 -17.34 -7.74 15.08
N PRO A 275 -17.02 -7.96 13.78
CA PRO A 275 -17.90 -7.57 12.68
C PRO A 275 -19.29 -8.20 12.74
N LEU A 276 -19.45 -9.40 13.32
CA LEU A 276 -20.76 -10.04 13.45
C LEU A 276 -21.62 -9.36 14.51
N GLN A 277 -21.00 -8.94 15.62
CA GLN A 277 -21.70 -8.18 16.65
C GLN A 277 -22.15 -6.81 16.12
N LEU A 278 -21.30 -6.15 15.34
CA LEU A 278 -21.66 -4.90 14.67
C LEU A 278 -22.81 -5.10 13.68
N ALA A 279 -22.78 -6.17 12.87
CA ALA A 279 -23.87 -6.49 11.93
C ALA A 279 -25.21 -6.62 12.68
N SER A 280 -25.21 -7.33 13.82
CA SER A 280 -26.40 -7.45 14.66
C SER A 280 -26.83 -6.13 15.32
N ARG A 281 -25.89 -5.30 15.77
CA ARG A 281 -26.19 -4.02 16.44
C ARG A 281 -26.84 -3.02 15.48
N PHE A 282 -26.31 -2.92 14.26
CA PHE A 282 -26.81 -1.98 13.25
C PHE A 282 -27.90 -2.58 12.36
N SER A 283 -28.22 -3.86 12.52
CA SER A 283 -29.20 -4.59 11.69
C SER A 283 -28.89 -4.50 10.19
N VAL A 284 -27.61 -4.66 9.85
CA VAL A 284 -27.09 -4.63 8.48
C VAL A 284 -26.41 -5.95 8.13
N ASP A 285 -26.19 -6.20 6.85
CA ASP A 285 -25.39 -7.35 6.42
C ASP A 285 -23.90 -7.19 6.73
N LEU A 286 -23.18 -8.31 6.78
CA LEU A 286 -21.75 -8.30 7.11
C LEU A 286 -20.92 -7.57 6.04
N ALA A 287 -21.31 -7.56 4.77
CA ALA A 287 -20.55 -6.85 3.75
C ALA A 287 -20.57 -5.34 4.01
N THR A 288 -21.72 -4.79 4.40
CA THR A 288 -21.90 -3.40 4.83
C THR A 288 -20.99 -3.06 6.02
N VAL A 289 -20.92 -3.95 7.03
CA VAL A 289 -19.99 -3.76 8.16
C VAL A 289 -18.54 -3.72 7.71
N LEU A 290 -18.10 -4.68 6.88
CA LEU A 290 -16.70 -4.76 6.45
C LEU A 290 -16.31 -3.55 5.59
N ARG A 291 -17.16 -3.11 4.66
CA ARG A 291 -16.93 -1.88 3.89
C ARG A 291 -16.87 -0.65 4.80
N ARG A 292 -17.79 -0.54 5.76
CA ARG A 292 -17.84 0.58 6.71
C ARG A 292 -16.58 0.67 7.55
N LEU A 293 -16.10 -0.45 8.08
CA LEU A 293 -14.87 -0.52 8.87
C LEU A 293 -13.65 -0.04 8.07
N ALA A 294 -13.56 -0.39 6.79
CA ALA A 294 -12.48 0.06 5.92
C ALA A 294 -12.52 1.57 5.61
N ALA A 295 -13.71 2.17 5.60
CA ALA A 295 -13.94 3.60 5.34
C ALA A 295 -13.79 4.50 6.58
N LEU A 296 -13.51 3.93 7.77
CA LEU A 296 -13.29 4.73 8.97
C LEU A 296 -11.99 5.56 8.86
N PRO A 297 -11.97 6.79 9.41
CA PRO A 297 -10.75 7.59 9.47
C PRO A 297 -9.62 6.87 10.18
N GLU A 298 -8.38 7.25 9.86
CA GLU A 298 -7.20 6.73 10.54
C GLU A 298 -7.29 6.95 12.06
N GLY A 299 -6.82 5.96 12.82
CA GLY A 299 -6.86 5.96 14.28
C GLY A 299 -8.09 5.31 14.91
N TYR A 300 -9.22 5.20 14.22
CA TYR A 300 -10.45 4.60 14.78
C TYR A 300 -10.31 3.11 15.10
N LEU A 301 -9.65 2.35 14.22
CA LEU A 301 -9.43 0.91 14.40
C LEU A 301 -8.10 0.57 15.07
N GLY A 302 -7.32 1.59 15.45
CA GLY A 302 -5.98 1.48 16.04
C GLY A 302 -4.91 0.89 15.12
N ARG A 303 -5.28 0.36 13.94
CA ARG A 303 -4.38 -0.31 13.00
C ARG A 303 -4.78 -0.05 11.55
N PRO A 304 -3.80 0.01 10.62
CA PRO A 304 -4.08 0.06 9.19
C PRO A 304 -5.00 -1.09 8.76
N THR A 305 -6.03 -0.73 8.00
CA THR A 305 -7.07 -1.65 7.54
C THR A 305 -7.28 -1.45 6.04
N GLY A 306 -7.16 -2.54 5.30
CA GLY A 306 -7.42 -2.62 3.87
C GLY A 306 -8.73 -3.32 3.57
N LEU A 307 -9.16 -3.23 2.31
CA LEU A 307 -10.38 -3.83 1.81
C LEU A 307 -10.14 -4.39 0.42
N VAL A 308 -10.74 -5.55 0.13
CA VAL A 308 -10.79 -6.09 -1.23
C VAL A 308 -12.21 -6.50 -1.51
N VAL A 309 -12.76 -6.08 -2.64
CA VAL A 309 -14.07 -6.52 -3.14
C VAL A 309 -13.86 -7.17 -4.50
N CYS A 310 -14.43 -8.35 -4.71
CA CYS A 310 -14.41 -9.02 -6.01
C CYS A 310 -15.80 -9.56 -6.39
N ASP A 311 -15.99 -9.86 -7.66
CA ASP A 311 -17.13 -10.64 -8.11
C ASP A 311 -16.84 -12.16 -8.07
N ALA A 312 -17.82 -12.96 -8.50
CA ALA A 312 -17.71 -14.42 -8.56
C ALA A 312 -16.71 -14.93 -9.61
N SER A 313 -16.28 -14.11 -10.57
CA SER A 313 -15.20 -14.46 -11.52
C SER A 313 -13.81 -14.32 -10.89
N GLY A 314 -13.73 -13.65 -9.74
CA GLY A 314 -12.48 -13.30 -9.07
C GLY A 314 -11.91 -11.95 -9.53
N SER A 315 -12.62 -11.22 -10.38
CA SER A 315 -12.23 -9.88 -10.81
C SER A 315 -12.37 -8.91 -9.63
N ILE A 316 -11.30 -8.18 -9.34
CA ILE A 316 -11.30 -7.16 -8.28
C ILE A 316 -12.12 -5.97 -8.75
N LEU A 317 -13.12 -5.59 -7.95
CA LEU A 317 -14.02 -4.48 -8.22
C LEU A 317 -13.58 -3.21 -7.53
N PHE A 318 -12.98 -3.33 -6.34
CA PHE A 318 -12.48 -2.20 -5.55
C PHE A 318 -11.45 -2.70 -4.56
N SER A 319 -10.39 -1.92 -4.37
CA SER A 319 -9.43 -2.19 -3.32
C SER A 319 -9.05 -0.94 -2.51
N LYS A 320 -8.80 -1.18 -1.22
CA LYS A 320 -8.10 -0.25 -0.33
C LYS A 320 -6.83 -0.94 0.14
N SER A 321 -5.69 -0.39 -0.25
CA SER A 321 -4.38 -0.94 0.09
C SER A 321 -4.10 -0.84 1.60
N VAL A 322 -3.31 -1.77 2.12
CA VAL A 322 -2.78 -1.72 3.48
C VAL A 322 -1.29 -2.07 3.46
N PRO A 323 -0.42 -1.38 4.21
CA PRO A 323 1.01 -1.66 4.24
C PRO A 323 1.31 -3.15 4.52
N GLY A 324 2.25 -3.71 3.75
CA GLY A 324 2.65 -5.12 3.84
C GLY A 324 1.72 -6.12 3.13
N PHE A 325 0.53 -5.70 2.69
CA PHE A 325 -0.38 -6.55 1.92
C PHE A 325 -0.28 -6.21 0.43
N ALA A 326 0.59 -6.91 -0.29
CA ALA A 326 0.78 -6.68 -1.72
C ALA A 326 -0.46 -7.14 -2.51
N MET A 327 -1.11 -6.21 -3.21
CA MET A 327 -2.23 -6.54 -4.08
C MET A 327 -1.77 -6.55 -5.53
N PRO A 328 -1.99 -7.66 -6.29
CA PRO A 328 -1.74 -7.64 -7.71
C PRO A 328 -2.71 -6.64 -8.36
N ARG A 329 -2.19 -5.71 -9.16
CA ARG A 329 -2.97 -4.68 -9.86
C ARG A 329 -3.48 -5.22 -11.19
N PHE A 330 -2.67 -6.06 -11.82
CA PHE A 330 -2.94 -6.84 -13.00
C PHE A 330 -2.63 -8.33 -12.71
N GLY A 331 -3.27 -9.23 -13.44
CA GLY A 331 -3.12 -10.67 -13.22
C GLY A 331 -3.94 -11.27 -12.07
N GLU A 332 -3.72 -12.56 -11.80
CA GLU A 332 -4.56 -13.34 -10.90
C GLU A 332 -4.04 -13.33 -9.46
N ALA A 333 -4.90 -12.89 -8.53
CA ALA A 333 -4.60 -12.96 -7.10
C ALA A 333 -4.50 -14.40 -6.59
N CYS A 334 -3.80 -14.56 -5.47
CA CYS A 334 -3.62 -15.88 -4.87
C CYS A 334 -4.99 -16.52 -4.52
N PRO A 335 -5.30 -17.72 -5.06
CA PRO A 335 -6.60 -18.36 -4.85
C PRO A 335 -6.84 -18.80 -3.39
N LEU A 336 -5.78 -18.80 -2.57
CA LEU A 336 -5.85 -19.15 -1.15
C LEU A 336 -6.34 -17.99 -0.27
N TRP A 337 -6.51 -16.79 -0.82
CA TRP A 337 -7.07 -15.67 -0.05
C TRP A 337 -8.47 -16.01 0.49
N PRO A 338 -8.76 -15.65 1.77
CA PRO A 338 -10.09 -15.86 2.35
C PRO A 338 -11.24 -15.26 1.52
N LEU A 339 -10.96 -14.19 0.77
CA LEU A 339 -11.85 -13.58 -0.22
C LEU A 339 -12.45 -14.61 -1.18
N PHE A 340 -11.62 -15.45 -1.80
CA PHE A 340 -12.08 -16.45 -2.76
C PHE A 340 -12.65 -17.70 -2.09
N GLN A 341 -12.16 -18.04 -0.89
CA GLN A 341 -12.75 -19.12 -0.11
C GLN A 341 -14.20 -18.83 0.28
N ALA A 342 -14.54 -17.56 0.54
CA ALA A 342 -15.90 -17.15 0.88
C ALA A 342 -16.89 -17.38 -0.28
N LEU A 343 -16.45 -17.25 -1.54
CA LEU A 343 -17.30 -17.54 -2.71
C LEU A 343 -17.74 -19.01 -2.76
N ASN A 344 -16.93 -19.93 -2.23
CA ASN A 344 -17.29 -21.35 -2.14
C ASN A 344 -18.31 -21.64 -1.03
N ARG A 345 -18.53 -20.70 -0.10
CA ARG A 345 -19.46 -20.81 1.03
C ARG A 345 -20.21 -19.50 1.23
N PRO A 346 -21.07 -19.07 0.28
CA PRO A 346 -21.80 -17.82 0.41
C PRO A 346 -22.63 -17.74 1.68
N LEU A 347 -22.80 -16.54 2.21
CA LEU A 347 -23.50 -16.24 3.46
C LEU A 347 -22.86 -16.83 4.72
N VAL A 348 -21.67 -17.42 4.62
CA VAL A 348 -20.91 -17.92 5.78
C VAL A 348 -19.71 -17.01 6.02
N PRO A 349 -19.61 -16.35 7.19
CA PRO A 349 -18.46 -15.51 7.53
C PRO A 349 -17.21 -16.36 7.73
N ILE A 350 -16.09 -15.91 7.17
CA ILE A 350 -14.78 -16.51 7.34
C ILE A 350 -13.89 -15.52 8.10
N ARG A 351 -13.28 -15.99 9.20
CA ARG A 351 -12.16 -15.31 9.84
C ARG A 351 -10.94 -16.20 9.71
N GLN A 352 -9.87 -15.69 9.12
CA GLN A 352 -8.63 -16.43 8.93
C GLN A 352 -7.43 -15.51 9.11
N ARG A 353 -6.44 -15.99 9.88
CA ARG A 353 -5.13 -15.36 9.95
C ARG A 353 -4.26 -15.91 8.83
N ILE A 354 -3.63 -15.00 8.09
CA ILE A 354 -2.76 -15.34 6.96
C ILE A 354 -1.39 -14.67 7.12
N VAL A 355 -0.37 -15.29 6.53
CA VAL A 355 0.92 -14.63 6.27
C VAL A 355 0.95 -14.36 4.78
N GLN A 356 1.04 -13.09 4.42
CA GLN A 356 1.34 -12.74 3.04
C GLN A 356 2.85 -12.85 2.83
N LEU A 357 3.22 -13.83 2.01
CA LEU A 357 4.58 -14.06 1.59
C LEU A 357 5.00 -13.01 0.56
N GLY A 358 6.22 -12.54 0.72
CA GLY A 358 6.88 -11.52 -0.09
C GLY A 358 8.29 -11.33 0.45
N ARG A 359 8.96 -10.22 0.12
CA ARG A 359 10.26 -9.90 0.73
C ARG A 359 10.13 -9.58 2.22
N ALA A 360 9.13 -8.75 2.56
CA ALA A 360 8.70 -8.50 3.93
C ALA A 360 7.41 -9.30 4.19
N ALA A 361 7.55 -10.48 4.80
CA ALA A 361 6.38 -11.30 5.12
C ALA A 361 5.61 -10.67 6.29
N ALA A 362 4.33 -10.35 6.06
CA ALA A 362 3.48 -9.69 7.05
C ALA A 362 2.26 -10.54 7.40
N VAL A 363 1.81 -10.43 8.65
CA VAL A 363 0.69 -11.21 9.20
C VAL A 363 -0.57 -10.35 9.24
N PHE A 364 -1.69 -10.93 8.77
CA PHE A 364 -2.97 -10.24 8.71
C PHE A 364 -4.10 -11.09 9.30
N ASP A 365 -5.01 -10.42 10.01
CA ASP A 365 -6.33 -10.97 10.32
C ASP A 365 -7.29 -10.56 9.21
N CYS A 366 -7.81 -11.55 8.48
CA CYS A 366 -8.76 -11.35 7.39
C CYS A 366 -10.17 -11.77 7.80
N TYR A 367 -11.14 -10.92 7.48
CA TYR A 367 -12.56 -11.21 7.62
C TYR A 367 -13.19 -11.18 6.24
N ALA A 368 -13.69 -12.31 5.76
CA ALA A 368 -14.25 -12.44 4.42
C ALA A 368 -15.70 -12.92 4.44
N TYR A 369 -16.46 -12.46 3.46
CA TYR A 369 -17.88 -12.77 3.33
C TYR A 369 -18.33 -12.63 1.87
N ALA A 370 -19.07 -13.62 1.38
CA ALA A 370 -19.69 -13.56 0.06
C ALA A 370 -21.21 -13.47 0.17
N TRP A 371 -21.81 -12.59 -0.63
CA TRP A 371 -23.25 -12.32 -0.60
C TRP A 371 -23.84 -12.20 -2.02
N PRO A 372 -25.11 -12.62 -2.20
CA PRO A 372 -25.80 -12.47 -3.47
C PRO A 372 -26.14 -11.00 -3.70
N GLN A 373 -26.00 -10.56 -4.95
CA GLN A 373 -26.55 -9.31 -5.44
C GLN A 373 -28.04 -9.49 -5.77
N SER A 374 -28.80 -8.40 -5.75
CA SER A 374 -30.23 -8.40 -6.06
C SER A 374 -30.48 -8.98 -7.46
N ALA A 375 -31.35 -10.00 -7.54
CA ALA A 375 -31.85 -10.55 -8.81
C ALA A 375 -33.16 -9.85 -9.21
N SER A 376 -33.38 -9.66 -10.52
CA SER A 376 -34.59 -8.99 -11.03
C SER A 376 -35.79 -9.92 -11.21
N GLY A 377 -35.57 -11.23 -11.19
CA GLY A 377 -36.62 -12.22 -11.44
C GLY A 377 -36.27 -13.62 -10.96
N TYR A 378 -37.25 -14.51 -11.00
CA TYR A 378 -37.11 -15.91 -10.57
C TYR A 378 -36.22 -16.76 -11.49
N ASP A 379 -36.08 -16.35 -12.76
CA ASP A 379 -35.33 -17.07 -13.79
C ASP A 379 -33.86 -16.63 -13.88
N GLU A 380 -33.43 -15.70 -13.02
CA GLU A 380 -32.06 -15.20 -12.95
C GLU A 380 -31.34 -15.79 -11.73
N GLY A 381 -30.21 -16.46 -11.96
CA GLY A 381 -29.33 -16.89 -10.88
C GLY A 381 -28.68 -15.69 -10.20
N PRO A 382 -28.51 -15.70 -8.86
CA PRO A 382 -27.87 -14.58 -8.18
C PRO A 382 -26.39 -14.49 -8.58
N VAL A 383 -25.94 -13.28 -8.91
CA VAL A 383 -24.51 -12.97 -8.99
C VAL A 383 -23.99 -12.78 -7.57
N TYR A 384 -22.84 -13.36 -7.26
CA TYR A 384 -22.22 -13.18 -5.95
C TYR A 384 -21.08 -12.16 -6.02
N ARG A 385 -20.95 -11.39 -4.94
CA ARG A 385 -19.74 -10.63 -4.64
C ARG A 385 -19.13 -11.17 -3.36
N SER A 386 -17.82 -10.99 -3.23
CA SER A 386 -17.08 -11.28 -2.02
C SER A 386 -16.34 -10.03 -1.56
N VAL A 387 -16.23 -9.87 -0.24
CA VAL A 387 -15.51 -8.78 0.39
C VAL A 387 -14.58 -9.38 1.43
N MET A 388 -13.40 -8.82 1.54
CA MET A 388 -12.40 -9.18 2.53
C MET A 388 -11.84 -7.92 3.17
N LEU A 389 -12.03 -7.78 4.48
CA LEU A 389 -11.33 -6.80 5.30
C LEU A 389 -9.98 -7.38 5.71
N VAL A 390 -8.92 -6.60 5.53
CA VAL A 390 -7.53 -7.01 5.86
C VAL A 390 -7.00 -6.11 6.97
N ARG A 391 -6.63 -6.70 8.11
CA ARG A 391 -6.10 -5.94 9.26
C ARG A 391 -4.70 -6.37 9.61
N SER A 392 -3.79 -5.41 9.72
CA SER A 392 -2.40 -5.66 10.13
C SER A 392 -2.29 -6.18 11.58
N VAL A 393 -1.28 -7.01 11.83
CA VAL A 393 -0.95 -7.56 13.15
C VAL A 393 0.49 -7.18 13.51
N GLU A 394 0.66 -6.37 14.57
CA GLU A 394 1.98 -5.89 15.02
C GLU A 394 2.75 -6.94 15.85
N ASP A 395 2.03 -7.72 16.67
CA ASP A 395 2.63 -8.73 17.54
C ASP A 395 2.39 -10.13 16.96
N VAL A 396 3.41 -10.68 16.30
CA VAL A 396 3.51 -12.12 16.07
C VAL A 396 3.90 -12.77 17.39
N ALA A 397 2.96 -12.84 18.34
CA ALA A 397 3.11 -13.81 19.42
C ALA A 397 3.31 -15.17 18.73
N GLN A 398 4.41 -15.84 19.04
CA GLN A 398 4.88 -17.12 18.49
C GLN A 398 3.93 -18.30 18.77
N ASN A 399 2.62 -18.07 18.81
CA ASN A 399 1.64 -19.13 18.90
C ASN A 399 1.31 -19.62 17.49
N GLU A 400 1.84 -20.80 17.24
CA GLU A 400 1.74 -21.70 16.09
C GLU A 400 0.29 -22.11 15.74
N GLN A 401 -0.63 -21.17 15.57
CA GLN A 401 -1.93 -21.47 14.98
C GLN A 401 -1.83 -21.33 13.47
N ALA A 402 -1.62 -22.47 12.79
CA ALA A 402 -1.80 -22.73 11.36
C ALA A 402 -2.09 -21.48 10.52
N VAL A 403 -1.08 -20.62 10.37
CA VAL A 403 -1.24 -19.39 9.59
C VAL A 403 -1.13 -19.80 8.13
N ALA A 404 -2.21 -19.65 7.36
CA ALA A 404 -2.16 -20.01 5.96
C ALA A 404 -1.21 -19.07 5.23
N GLN A 405 -0.25 -19.65 4.52
CA GLN A 405 0.68 -18.91 3.69
C GLN A 405 0.03 -18.58 2.36
N VAL A 406 -0.02 -17.31 2.02
CA VAL A 406 -0.56 -16.82 0.75
C VAL A 406 0.45 -15.92 0.08
N GLY A 407 0.35 -15.74 -1.24
CA GLY A 407 1.15 -14.75 -1.98
C GLY A 407 0.27 -13.62 -2.53
N PRO A 408 0.87 -12.61 -3.16
CA PRO A 408 0.15 -11.65 -4.00
C PRO A 408 -0.40 -12.33 -5.26
N SER A 409 0.45 -12.98 -6.05
CA SER A 409 0.08 -13.79 -7.23
C SER A 409 1.02 -15.00 -7.36
N CYS A 410 0.69 -15.99 -8.19
CA CYS A 410 1.53 -17.18 -8.36
C CYS A 410 2.94 -16.81 -8.89
N ARG A 411 3.03 -15.93 -9.89
CA ARG A 411 4.28 -15.51 -10.54
C ARG A 411 5.33 -14.97 -9.57
N VAL A 412 4.91 -14.15 -8.60
CA VAL A 412 5.81 -13.47 -7.65
C VAL A 412 5.71 -14.04 -6.22
N CYS A 413 5.06 -15.20 -6.05
CA CYS A 413 4.98 -15.86 -4.75
C CYS A 413 6.24 -16.71 -4.49
N PRO A 414 7.00 -16.46 -3.41
CA PRO A 414 8.23 -17.20 -3.11
C PRO A 414 7.99 -18.62 -2.57
N HIS A 415 6.74 -19.05 -2.37
CA HIS A 415 6.41 -20.37 -1.83
C HIS A 415 6.73 -21.49 -2.81
N SER A 416 7.81 -22.26 -2.60
CA SER A 416 8.24 -23.35 -3.49
C SER A 416 7.17 -24.45 -3.66
N ASP A 417 6.64 -24.96 -2.54
CA ASP A 417 5.84 -26.19 -2.52
C ASP A 417 4.32 -25.96 -2.47
N CYS A 418 3.84 -24.90 -3.13
CA CYS A 418 2.41 -24.55 -3.11
C CYS A 418 1.60 -25.45 -4.06
N THR A 419 0.71 -26.28 -3.51
CA THR A 419 -0.16 -27.18 -4.29
C THR A 419 -1.22 -26.46 -5.11
N SER A 420 -1.51 -25.20 -4.79
CA SER A 420 -2.50 -24.36 -5.48
C SER A 420 -1.87 -23.43 -6.52
N ARG A 421 -0.57 -23.62 -6.82
CA ARG A 421 0.19 -22.83 -7.79
C ARG A 421 -0.34 -23.05 -9.21
N ARG A 422 -0.69 -21.97 -9.90
CA ARG A 422 -1.18 -21.98 -11.29
C ARG A 422 -0.07 -21.83 -12.33
N GLU A 423 0.99 -21.10 -11.99
CA GLU A 423 2.16 -20.88 -12.84
C GLU A 423 3.47 -20.87 -12.03
N PRO A 424 4.63 -21.15 -12.67
CA PRO A 424 5.95 -21.06 -12.04
C PRO A 424 6.23 -19.66 -11.47
N SER A 425 6.99 -19.59 -10.36
CA SER A 425 7.43 -18.28 -9.86
C SER A 425 8.80 -17.88 -10.41
N ILE A 426 8.91 -16.62 -10.81
CA ILE A 426 10.17 -15.98 -11.23
C ILE A 426 11.12 -15.72 -10.05
N LEU A 427 10.65 -15.80 -8.81
CA LEU A 427 11.48 -15.62 -7.62
C LEU A 427 12.09 -16.95 -7.14
N SER A 428 11.45 -18.07 -7.45
CA SER A 428 11.93 -19.41 -7.09
C SER A 428 12.93 -19.97 -8.11
N GLU A 429 12.89 -19.50 -9.35
CA GLU A 429 13.93 -19.75 -10.35
C GLU A 429 15.02 -18.69 -10.16
N GLY A 430 16.04 -19.01 -9.36
CA GLY A 430 17.17 -18.10 -9.15
C GLY A 430 17.81 -17.71 -10.47
N PHE A 431 17.98 -16.40 -10.67
CA PHE A 431 18.95 -15.87 -11.64
C PHE A 431 20.37 -16.01 -11.10
#